data_AF-A0AAV8PEQ2-F1
#
_entry.id   AF-A0AAV8PEQ2-F1
#
_cell.length_a   1.000
_cell.length_b   1.000
_cell.length_c   1.000
_cell.angle_alpha   90.00
_cell.angle_beta   90.00
_cell.angle_gamma   90.00
#
_symmetry.space_group_name_H-M   'P 1'
#
loop_
_entity.id
_entity.type
_entity.pdbx_description
1 polymer ?
#
loop_
_entity_poly.entity_id
_entity_poly.type
_entity_poly.pdbx_seq_one_letter_code
_entity_poly.pdbx_strand_id
1 'polypeptide(L)'
;MVSPKKRKRRVTRRRQRRRRRDHIVKARSRPEECGVDFFSPSVAKYWRQRHSLFSRFDDGILMDEEGWYSVTPEAIAVTHAARAASFAGRACPLVLDGFAGVGGNAIQFASRGCHVVAVDIDPRKIGFAVHNAKIYGVEDRIDFVTGDFFRLAPRLKGDILFLSPPWGGPSYRDFRSYTLDLLKPRDGYSIFQLAQQITPNIIMFLPRNVNLNQVEELSWLSSPPLKFEIEANHVQTKAKAITAYFGDIAAGSSGLSKTCSGVTS
;
A
#
# COMPACT_ATOMS: atom_id res chain seq x y z
N MET A 1 -2.99 15.07 58.89
CA MET A 1 -3.21 13.61 58.84
C MET A 1 -4.68 13.32 58.54
N VAL A 2 -5.00 12.69 57.40
CA VAL A 2 -6.39 12.41 56.99
C VAL A 2 -6.86 11.08 57.57
N SER A 3 -7.96 11.08 58.34
CA SER A 3 -8.44 9.91 59.10
C SER A 3 -8.69 8.65 58.23
N PRO A 4 -8.35 7.44 58.73
CA PRO A 4 -8.42 6.18 57.97
C PRO A 4 -9.78 5.83 57.37
N LYS A 5 -10.87 6.27 58.00
CA LYS A 5 -12.26 5.99 57.56
C LYS A 5 -12.64 6.73 56.26
N LYS A 6 -12.10 7.93 56.00
CA LYS A 6 -12.36 8.69 54.77
C LYS A 6 -11.64 8.10 53.55
N ARG A 7 -10.46 7.47 53.77
CA ARG A 7 -9.64 6.84 52.72
C ARG A 7 -10.29 5.54 52.19
N LYS A 8 -10.86 4.70 53.06
CA LYS A 8 -11.59 3.47 52.65
C LYS A 8 -12.85 3.74 51.82
N ARG A 9 -13.66 4.74 52.19
CA ARG A 9 -14.88 5.13 51.44
C ARG A 9 -14.59 5.68 50.02
N ARG A 10 -13.43 6.32 49.81
CA ARG A 10 -13.04 6.89 48.50
C ARG A 10 -12.56 5.81 47.52
N VAL A 11 -11.94 4.74 48.02
CA VAL A 11 -11.45 3.60 47.22
C VAL A 11 -12.60 2.72 46.73
N THR A 12 -13.61 2.46 47.56
CA THR A 12 -14.78 1.65 47.17
C THR A 12 -15.65 2.34 46.10
N ARG A 13 -15.87 3.66 46.20
CA ARG A 13 -16.56 4.44 45.14
C ARG A 13 -15.80 4.45 43.80
N ARG A 14 -14.46 4.48 43.82
CA ARG A 14 -13.64 4.38 42.60
C ARG A 14 -13.74 2.99 41.94
N ARG A 15 -13.74 1.91 42.72
CA ARG A 15 -13.90 0.53 42.19
C ARG A 15 -15.28 0.27 41.60
N GLN A 16 -16.36 0.78 42.22
CA GLN A 16 -17.72 0.67 41.65
C GLN A 16 -17.90 1.50 40.36
N ARG A 17 -17.32 2.71 40.29
CA ARG A 17 -17.32 3.51 39.05
C ARG A 17 -16.54 2.84 37.93
N ARG A 18 -15.40 2.20 38.23
CA ARG A 18 -14.59 1.46 37.25
C ARG A 18 -15.33 0.24 36.71
N ARG A 19 -15.92 -0.59 37.58
CA ARG A 19 -16.75 -1.75 37.16
C ARG A 19 -17.98 -1.36 36.34
N ARG A 20 -18.67 -0.25 36.66
CA ARG A 20 -19.77 0.26 35.82
C ARG A 20 -19.28 0.78 34.46
N ARG A 21 -18.11 1.43 34.40
CA ARG A 21 -17.48 1.86 33.15
C ARG A 21 -17.07 0.65 32.30
N ASP A 22 -16.47 -0.36 32.92
CA ASP A 22 -16.05 -1.60 32.24
C ASP A 22 -17.27 -2.38 31.71
N HIS A 23 -18.40 -2.38 32.43
CA HIS A 23 -19.65 -2.97 31.94
C HIS A 23 -20.31 -2.16 30.81
N ILE A 24 -20.28 -0.83 30.87
CA ILE A 24 -20.80 0.05 29.81
C ILE A 24 -19.91 -0.02 28.55
N VAL A 25 -18.59 -0.18 28.71
CA VAL A 25 -17.64 -0.37 27.59
C VAL A 25 -17.77 -1.77 27.00
N LYS A 26 -18.04 -2.82 27.79
CA LYS A 26 -18.34 -4.17 27.26
C LYS A 26 -19.72 -4.28 26.59
N ALA A 27 -20.65 -3.38 26.89
CA ALA A 27 -22.01 -3.37 26.35
C ALA A 27 -22.18 -2.49 25.10
N ARG A 28 -21.13 -1.76 24.67
CA ARG A 28 -21.14 -1.02 23.41
C ARG A 28 -20.07 -1.59 22.49
N SER A 29 -20.52 -1.88 21.26
CA SER A 29 -19.79 -2.39 20.10
C SER A 29 -19.22 -3.81 20.21
N ARG A 30 -20.11 -4.81 20.25
CA ARG A 30 -20.00 -5.87 19.24
C ARG A 30 -20.39 -5.23 17.91
N PRO A 31 -19.59 -5.32 16.83
CA PRO A 31 -20.10 -5.00 15.52
C PRO A 31 -21.24 -5.97 15.26
N GLU A 32 -22.44 -5.44 15.04
CA GLU A 32 -23.51 -6.21 14.40
C GLU A 32 -22.92 -6.80 13.11
N GLU A 33 -23.16 -8.09 12.89
CA GLU A 33 -22.70 -8.78 11.69
C GLU A 33 -23.12 -7.98 10.47
N CYS A 34 -22.13 -7.36 9.81
CA CYS A 34 -22.35 -6.43 8.71
C CYS A 34 -22.83 -7.24 7.50
N GLY A 35 -24.16 -7.33 7.37
CA GLY A 35 -24.82 -7.94 6.24
C GLY A 35 -24.42 -7.26 4.94
N VAL A 36 -24.43 -8.04 3.85
CA VAL A 36 -24.04 -7.64 2.50
C VAL A 36 -24.87 -6.46 1.94
N ASP A 37 -25.98 -6.11 2.60
CA ASP A 37 -26.95 -5.09 2.20
C ASP A 37 -26.51 -3.63 2.46
N PHE A 38 -25.39 -3.40 3.15
CA PHE A 38 -24.86 -2.05 3.41
C PHE A 38 -23.89 -1.51 2.35
N PHE A 39 -23.49 -2.34 1.39
CA PHE A 39 -22.49 -1.96 0.41
C PHE A 39 -23.13 -1.53 -0.90
N SER A 40 -22.62 -0.46 -1.51
CA SER A 40 -22.96 -0.09 -2.88
C SER A 40 -22.72 -1.30 -3.81
N PRO A 41 -23.51 -1.48 -4.88
CA PRO A 41 -23.31 -2.60 -5.82
C PRO A 41 -21.87 -2.69 -6.36
N SER A 42 -21.17 -1.55 -6.43
CA SER A 42 -19.75 -1.44 -6.81
C SER A 42 -18.81 -2.11 -5.80
N VAL A 43 -19.13 -2.09 -4.51
CA VAL A 43 -18.31 -2.64 -3.42
C VAL A 43 -18.61 -4.12 -3.14
N ALA A 44 -19.84 -4.60 -3.39
CA ALA A 44 -20.26 -5.97 -3.07
C ALA A 44 -19.34 -7.06 -3.68
N LYS A 45 -18.77 -6.82 -4.87
CA LYS A 45 -17.79 -7.75 -5.48
C LYS A 45 -16.45 -7.80 -4.73
N TYR A 46 -16.03 -6.69 -4.13
CA TYR A 46 -14.78 -6.59 -3.36
C TYR A 46 -14.98 -7.15 -1.95
N TRP A 47 -16.14 -6.92 -1.34
CA TRP A 47 -16.52 -7.54 -0.07
C TRP A 47 -16.43 -9.07 -0.09
N ARG A 48 -16.93 -9.71 -1.16
CA ARG A 48 -16.80 -11.17 -1.35
C ARG A 48 -15.35 -11.64 -1.46
N GLN A 49 -14.44 -10.75 -1.82
CA GLN A 49 -13.00 -10.99 -1.96
C GLN A 49 -12.19 -10.41 -0.80
N ARG A 50 -12.82 -9.93 0.29
CA ARG A 50 -12.15 -9.18 1.36
C ARG A 50 -10.94 -9.88 1.96
N HIS A 51 -11.00 -11.21 2.13
CA HIS A 51 -9.87 -12.01 2.62
C HIS A 51 -8.69 -12.13 1.65
N SER A 52 -8.91 -11.87 0.35
CA SER A 52 -7.82 -11.75 -0.62
C SER A 52 -7.20 -10.35 -0.66
N LEU A 53 -7.91 -9.35 -0.13
CA LEU A 53 -7.40 -7.98 0.03
C LEU A 53 -6.60 -7.86 1.32
N PHE A 54 -7.13 -8.41 2.41
CA PHE A 54 -6.46 -8.56 3.69
C PHE A 54 -6.82 -9.92 4.30
N SER A 55 -5.84 -10.80 4.50
CA SER A 55 -6.05 -12.10 5.14
C SER A 55 -6.65 -11.96 6.53
N ARG A 56 -6.25 -10.91 7.27
CA ARG A 56 -6.74 -10.56 8.61
C ARG A 56 -7.94 -9.62 8.61
N PHE A 57 -8.76 -9.63 7.56
CA PHE A 57 -9.90 -8.71 7.44
C PHE A 57 -10.82 -8.72 8.67
N ASP A 58 -11.19 -9.90 9.16
CA ASP A 58 -12.13 -10.08 10.28
C ASP A 58 -11.54 -9.65 11.65
N ASP A 59 -10.23 -9.39 11.73
CA ASP A 59 -9.58 -8.82 12.93
C ASP A 59 -9.87 -7.32 13.09
N GLY A 60 -10.66 -6.74 12.19
CA GLY A 60 -11.18 -5.37 12.27
C GLY A 60 -10.53 -4.41 11.29
N ILE A 61 -10.15 -4.86 10.10
CA ILE A 61 -9.58 -4.00 9.05
C ILE A 61 -10.55 -2.88 8.69
N LEU A 62 -10.01 -1.66 8.55
CA LEU A 62 -10.76 -0.48 8.16
C LEU A 62 -10.39 -0.04 6.75
N MET A 63 -11.42 0.23 5.95
CA MET A 63 -11.31 0.77 4.60
C MET A 63 -12.53 1.63 4.29
N ASP A 64 -12.35 2.63 3.42
CA ASP A 64 -13.44 3.37 2.80
C ASP A 64 -13.78 2.80 1.40
N GLU A 65 -14.74 3.42 0.72
CA GLU A 65 -15.19 2.98 -0.62
C GLU A 65 -14.03 2.88 -1.63
N GLU A 66 -13.12 3.84 -1.62
CA GLU A 66 -11.96 3.82 -2.50
C GLU A 66 -10.96 2.72 -2.13
N GLY A 67 -10.74 2.48 -0.83
CA GLY A 67 -9.87 1.39 -0.37
C GLY A 67 -10.27 0.04 -0.98
N TRP A 68 -11.55 -0.23 -1.13
CA TRP A 68 -12.04 -1.49 -1.69
C TRP A 68 -11.57 -1.80 -3.10
N TYR A 69 -11.46 -0.78 -3.96
CA TYR A 69 -11.05 -0.96 -5.35
C TYR A 69 -9.58 -0.61 -5.61
N SER A 70 -8.96 0.17 -4.73
CA SER A 70 -7.57 0.63 -4.89
C SER A 70 -6.56 -0.22 -4.13
N VAL A 71 -6.94 -0.92 -3.05
CA VAL A 71 -5.98 -1.73 -2.29
C VAL A 71 -5.44 -2.88 -3.14
N THR A 72 -4.11 -3.03 -3.15
CA THR A 72 -3.45 -4.15 -3.79
C THR A 72 -3.83 -5.45 -3.07
N PRO A 73 -4.29 -6.50 -3.79
CA PRO A 73 -4.51 -7.81 -3.18
C PRO A 73 -3.28 -8.30 -2.42
N GLU A 74 -3.48 -8.86 -1.23
CA GLU A 74 -2.39 -9.14 -0.27
C GLU A 74 -1.29 -10.00 -0.89
N ALA A 75 -1.65 -11.02 -1.67
CA ALA A 75 -0.69 -11.91 -2.32
C ALA A 75 0.26 -11.16 -3.28
N ILE A 76 -0.23 -10.14 -3.98
CA ILE A 76 0.59 -9.32 -4.89
C ILE A 76 1.50 -8.39 -4.07
N ALA A 77 0.96 -7.75 -3.03
CA ALA A 77 1.74 -6.90 -2.14
C ALA A 77 2.88 -7.67 -1.43
N VAL A 78 2.65 -8.95 -1.08
CA VAL A 78 3.68 -9.85 -0.55
C VAL A 78 4.81 -10.07 -1.56
N THR A 79 4.50 -10.22 -2.86
CA THR A 79 5.53 -10.36 -3.92
C THR A 79 6.38 -9.10 -4.03
N HIS A 80 5.76 -7.91 -4.07
CA HIS A 80 6.49 -6.64 -4.06
C HIS A 80 7.41 -6.53 -2.85
N ALA A 81 6.90 -6.90 -1.67
CA ALA A 81 7.65 -6.85 -0.42
C ALA A 81 8.81 -7.84 -0.37
N ALA A 82 8.64 -9.06 -0.91
CA ALA A 82 9.72 -10.03 -1.02
C ALA A 82 10.86 -9.53 -1.92
N ARG A 83 10.52 -8.88 -3.04
CA ARG A 83 11.50 -8.26 -3.94
C ARG A 83 12.22 -7.11 -3.24
N ALA A 84 11.50 -6.23 -2.55
CA ALA A 84 12.09 -5.12 -1.80
C ALA A 84 13.02 -5.60 -0.66
N ALA A 85 12.61 -6.60 0.11
CA ALA A 85 13.42 -7.15 1.21
C ALA A 85 14.71 -7.83 0.72
N SER A 86 14.72 -8.33 -0.51
CA SER A 86 15.91 -8.95 -1.12
C SER A 86 16.85 -7.93 -1.79
N PHE A 87 16.54 -6.64 -1.71
CA PHE A 87 17.27 -5.59 -2.41
C PHE A 87 18.70 -5.41 -1.90
N ALA A 88 19.65 -5.62 -2.81
CA ALA A 88 21.07 -5.28 -2.67
C ALA A 88 21.74 -5.77 -1.36
N GLY A 89 21.25 -6.89 -0.79
CA GLY A 89 21.79 -7.47 0.44
C GLY A 89 21.66 -6.57 1.68
N ARG A 90 20.80 -5.54 1.64
CA ARG A 90 20.55 -4.70 2.82
C ARG A 90 19.70 -5.44 3.84
N ALA A 91 20.13 -5.40 5.10
CA ALA A 91 19.41 -6.04 6.19
C ALA A 91 18.03 -5.40 6.47
N CYS A 92 17.88 -4.11 6.22
CA CYS A 92 16.63 -3.36 6.39
C CYS A 92 16.53 -2.23 5.35
N PRO A 93 16.02 -2.50 4.14
CA PRO A 93 15.82 -1.47 3.12
C PRO A 93 14.79 -0.42 3.56
N LEU A 94 15.04 0.85 3.24
CA LEU A 94 14.08 1.92 3.41
C LEU A 94 13.18 2.04 2.17
N VAL A 95 11.90 1.70 2.31
CA VAL A 95 10.89 1.78 1.25
C VAL A 95 10.02 3.02 1.45
N LEU A 96 9.90 3.83 0.41
CA LEU A 96 8.95 4.93 0.38
C LEU A 96 7.71 4.47 -0.39
N ASP A 97 6.55 4.47 0.26
CA ASP A 97 5.26 4.25 -0.40
C ASP A 97 4.61 5.62 -0.65
N GLY A 98 4.65 6.08 -1.91
CA GLY A 98 4.22 7.44 -2.26
C GLY A 98 2.71 7.66 -2.28
N PHE A 99 1.92 6.58 -2.27
CA PHE A 99 0.45 6.60 -2.39
C PHE A 99 -0.16 5.47 -1.56
N ALA A 100 0.05 5.53 -0.24
CA ALA A 100 -0.12 4.40 0.66
C ALA A 100 -1.57 3.91 0.80
N GLY A 101 -2.57 4.77 0.56
CA GLY A 101 -3.98 4.46 0.74
C GLY A 101 -4.25 3.88 2.13
N VAL A 102 -4.93 2.73 2.18
CA VAL A 102 -5.26 2.03 3.43
C VAL A 102 -4.11 1.15 3.98
N GLY A 103 -2.91 1.27 3.41
CA GLY A 103 -1.68 0.63 3.90
C GLY A 103 -1.37 -0.76 3.36
N GLY A 104 -2.07 -1.24 2.32
CA GLY A 104 -1.91 -2.60 1.80
C GLY A 104 -0.46 -3.00 1.48
N ASN A 105 0.25 -2.20 0.67
CA ASN A 105 1.65 -2.47 0.32
C ASN A 105 2.59 -2.14 1.49
N ALA A 106 2.43 -0.98 2.13
CA ALA A 106 3.22 -0.57 3.30
C ALA A 106 3.28 -1.65 4.40
N ILE A 107 2.15 -2.27 4.73
CA ILE A 107 2.07 -3.37 5.70
C ILE A 107 2.92 -4.56 5.27
N GLN A 108 2.87 -4.95 4.00
CA GLN A 108 3.63 -6.10 3.51
C GLN A 108 5.14 -5.80 3.44
N PHE A 109 5.54 -4.59 3.02
CA PHE A 109 6.94 -4.15 3.08
C PHE A 109 7.48 -4.25 4.51
N ALA A 110 6.77 -3.70 5.48
CA ALA A 110 7.15 -3.73 6.89
C ALA A 110 7.20 -5.17 7.47
N SER A 111 6.23 -6.01 7.09
CA SER A 111 6.16 -7.43 7.47
C SER A 111 7.35 -8.24 6.94
N ARG A 112 7.98 -7.79 5.84
CA ARG A 112 9.17 -8.40 5.25
C ARG A 112 10.49 -7.77 5.71
N GLY A 113 10.47 -6.90 6.71
CA GLY A 113 11.68 -6.37 7.34
C GLY A 113 12.17 -5.04 6.77
N CYS A 114 11.44 -4.43 5.84
CA CYS A 114 11.72 -3.06 5.42
C CYS A 114 11.28 -2.06 6.51
N HIS A 115 11.97 -0.93 6.60
CA HIS A 115 11.42 0.27 7.22
C HIS A 115 10.67 1.06 6.16
N VAL A 116 9.49 1.59 6.48
CA VAL A 116 8.61 2.18 5.47
C VAL A 116 8.28 3.62 5.84
N VAL A 117 8.31 4.53 4.86
CA VAL A 117 7.63 5.83 4.97
C VAL A 117 6.40 5.78 4.08
N ALA A 118 5.22 5.78 4.69
CA ALA A 118 3.94 5.67 3.99
C ALA A 118 3.29 7.04 3.86
N VAL A 119 3.20 7.56 2.64
CA VAL A 119 2.66 8.88 2.33
C VAL A 119 1.28 8.74 1.68
N ASP A 120 0.30 9.48 2.18
CA ASP A 120 -0.98 9.67 1.49
C ASP A 120 -1.48 11.10 1.74
N ILE A 121 -2.18 11.66 0.76
CA ILE A 121 -2.70 13.02 0.84
C ILE A 121 -3.95 13.11 1.73
N ASP A 122 -4.73 12.03 1.84
CA ASP A 122 -5.93 12.00 2.68
C ASP A 122 -5.57 11.53 4.11
N PRO A 123 -5.75 12.38 5.15
CA PRO A 123 -5.46 12.00 6.54
C PRO A 123 -6.28 10.80 7.01
N ARG A 124 -7.47 10.55 6.44
CA ARG A 124 -8.30 9.39 6.79
C ARG A 124 -7.66 8.09 6.32
N LYS A 125 -7.04 8.09 5.13
CA LYS A 125 -6.30 6.94 4.58
C LYS A 125 -5.14 6.58 5.49
N ILE A 126 -4.36 7.57 5.91
CA ILE A 126 -3.31 7.39 6.92
C ILE A 126 -3.88 6.83 8.23
N GLY A 127 -5.01 7.34 8.71
CA GLY A 127 -5.69 6.79 9.88
C GLY A 127 -6.04 5.30 9.75
N PHE A 128 -6.54 4.89 8.58
CA PHE A 128 -6.79 3.47 8.28
C PHE A 128 -5.50 2.66 8.20
N ALA A 129 -4.47 3.17 7.52
CA ALA A 129 -3.18 2.51 7.38
C ALA A 129 -2.51 2.26 8.75
N VAL A 130 -2.54 3.22 9.66
CA VAL A 130 -2.06 3.07 11.05
C VAL A 130 -2.82 1.97 11.78
N HIS A 131 -4.16 1.98 11.71
CA HIS A 131 -4.99 0.97 12.36
C HIS A 131 -4.75 -0.43 11.78
N ASN A 132 -4.70 -0.56 10.46
CA ASN A 132 -4.48 -1.82 9.77
C ASN A 132 -3.07 -2.37 10.07
N ALA A 133 -2.04 -1.51 10.12
CA ALA A 133 -0.68 -1.91 10.49
C ALA A 133 -0.58 -2.43 11.93
N LYS A 134 -1.37 -1.89 12.87
CA LYS A 134 -1.48 -2.42 14.24
C LYS A 134 -2.07 -3.82 14.27
N ILE A 135 -3.08 -4.10 13.45
CA ILE A 135 -3.64 -5.44 13.32
C ILE A 135 -2.54 -6.40 12.87
N TYR A 136 -1.76 -6.06 11.84
CA TYR A 136 -0.66 -6.88 11.34
C TYR A 136 0.58 -6.90 12.25
N GLY A 137 0.65 -6.05 13.28
CA GLY A 137 1.74 -6.01 14.25
C GLY A 137 3.04 -5.40 13.72
N VAL A 138 2.93 -4.45 12.77
CA VAL A 138 4.08 -3.85 12.07
C VAL A 138 4.07 -2.31 12.07
N GLU A 139 3.19 -1.70 12.85
CA GLU A 139 3.08 -0.23 12.96
C GLU A 139 4.42 0.44 13.30
N ASP A 140 5.21 -0.19 14.17
CA ASP A 140 6.51 0.32 14.67
C ASP A 140 7.60 0.43 13.58
N ARG A 141 7.35 -0.11 12.38
CA ARG A 141 8.25 -0.08 11.23
C ARG A 141 7.79 0.86 10.12
N ILE A 142 6.72 1.62 10.36
CA ILE A 142 6.10 2.48 9.36
C ILE A 142 5.98 3.90 9.90
N ASP A 143 6.68 4.84 9.27
CA ASP A 143 6.50 6.26 9.47
C ASP A 143 5.35 6.74 8.58
N PHE A 144 4.21 7.08 9.19
CA PHE A 144 3.03 7.53 8.48
C PHE A 144 3.02 9.05 8.29
N VAL A 145 2.88 9.50 7.05
CA VAL A 145 2.94 10.92 6.69
C VAL A 145 1.70 11.31 5.90
N THR A 146 0.89 12.21 6.46
CA THR A 146 -0.15 12.88 5.67
C THR A 146 0.47 14.01 4.86
N GLY A 147 0.39 13.94 3.54
CA GLY A 147 0.86 15.03 2.69
C GLY A 147 0.80 14.72 1.20
N ASP A 148 0.98 15.77 0.41
CA ASP A 148 1.10 15.69 -1.03
C ASP A 148 2.50 15.14 -1.39
N PHE A 149 2.55 13.89 -1.88
CA PHE A 149 3.79 13.25 -2.32
C PHE A 149 4.60 14.13 -3.26
N PHE A 150 3.95 14.86 -4.18
CA PHE A 150 4.66 15.69 -5.16
C PHE A 150 5.39 16.87 -4.52
N ARG A 151 4.92 17.35 -3.36
CA ARG A 151 5.58 18.42 -2.59
C ARG A 151 6.67 17.87 -1.67
N LEU A 152 6.50 16.65 -1.18
CA LEU A 152 7.41 15.99 -0.26
C LEU A 152 8.60 15.36 -0.97
N ALA A 153 8.38 14.78 -2.15
CA ALA A 153 9.34 14.00 -2.91
C ALA A 153 10.74 14.62 -3.02
N PRO A 154 10.93 15.92 -3.31
CA PRO A 154 12.27 16.52 -3.39
C PRO A 154 13.10 16.45 -2.10
N ARG A 155 12.45 16.20 -0.95
CA ARG A 155 13.07 16.12 0.38
C ARG A 155 13.18 14.69 0.90
N LEU A 156 12.58 13.72 0.21
CA LEU A 156 12.63 12.33 0.61
C LEU A 156 13.92 11.67 0.10
N LYS A 157 14.41 10.71 0.88
CA LYS A 157 15.51 9.81 0.51
C LYS A 157 15.12 8.41 0.98
N GLY A 158 15.35 7.43 0.13
CA GLY A 158 15.00 6.04 0.37
C GLY A 158 15.73 5.13 -0.59
N ASP A 159 15.78 3.85 -0.25
CA ASP A 159 16.44 2.86 -1.10
C ASP A 159 15.56 2.52 -2.29
N ILE A 160 14.26 2.35 -2.03
CA ILE A 160 13.25 1.92 -2.99
C ILE A 160 12.05 2.87 -2.90
N LEU A 161 11.49 3.22 -4.05
CA LEU A 161 10.24 3.98 -4.13
C LEU A 161 9.16 3.12 -4.78
N PHE A 162 8.10 2.85 -4.03
CA PHE A 162 6.89 2.19 -4.51
C PHE A 162 5.85 3.25 -4.90
N LEU A 163 5.30 3.10 -6.11
CA LEU A 163 4.33 4.01 -6.70
C LEU A 163 3.08 3.24 -7.14
N SER A 164 1.97 3.50 -6.46
CA SER A 164 0.63 3.07 -6.85
C SER A 164 -0.32 4.28 -6.93
N PRO A 165 -0.09 5.20 -7.86
CA PRO A 165 -0.92 6.40 -7.99
C PRO A 165 -2.37 6.03 -8.37
N PRO A 166 -3.35 6.92 -8.12
CA PRO A 166 -4.73 6.70 -8.55
C PRO A 166 -4.88 6.47 -10.06
N TRP A 167 -5.61 5.41 -10.42
CA TRP A 167 -5.89 5.02 -11.82
C TRP A 167 -7.22 5.56 -12.37
N GLY A 168 -7.92 6.42 -11.61
CA GLY A 168 -9.27 6.88 -11.96
C GLY A 168 -10.40 5.93 -11.53
N GLY A 169 -10.16 5.08 -10.54
CA GLY A 169 -11.15 4.13 -10.01
C GLY A 169 -11.53 3.02 -11.00
N PRO A 170 -12.59 2.23 -10.74
CA PRO A 170 -12.91 1.04 -11.54
C PRO A 170 -13.10 1.26 -13.05
N SER A 171 -13.40 2.50 -13.47
CA SER A 171 -13.56 2.92 -14.87
C SER A 171 -12.25 2.92 -15.67
N TYR A 172 -11.08 2.74 -15.05
CA TYR A 172 -9.82 2.52 -15.78
C TYR A 172 -9.92 1.37 -16.81
N ARG A 173 -10.86 0.44 -16.58
CA ARG A 173 -11.11 -0.73 -17.42
C ARG A 173 -11.83 -0.42 -18.72
N ASP A 174 -12.43 0.76 -18.83
CA ASP A 174 -13.21 1.17 -19.99
C ASP A 174 -12.28 1.59 -21.15
N PHE A 175 -11.02 1.87 -20.84
CA PHE A 175 -9.97 2.12 -21.84
C PHE A 175 -9.46 0.81 -22.44
N ARG A 176 -9.46 0.71 -23.77
CA ARG A 176 -8.83 -0.42 -24.48
C ARG A 176 -7.32 -0.52 -24.21
N SER A 177 -6.66 0.64 -24.16
CA SER A 177 -5.25 0.81 -23.80
C SER A 177 -5.18 1.99 -22.83
N TYR A 178 -4.73 1.75 -21.60
CA TYR A 178 -4.59 2.75 -20.56
C TYR A 178 -3.23 3.43 -20.72
N THR A 179 -3.21 4.70 -21.11
CA THR A 179 -1.97 5.45 -21.31
C THR A 179 -1.53 6.17 -20.04
N LEU A 180 -0.24 6.45 -19.90
CA LEU A 180 0.33 7.01 -18.67
C LEU A 180 -0.17 8.44 -18.35
N ASP A 181 -0.66 9.19 -19.33
CA ASP A 181 -1.31 10.51 -19.14
C ASP A 181 -2.63 10.44 -18.36
N LEU A 182 -3.25 9.26 -18.29
CA LEU A 182 -4.49 9.07 -17.53
C LEU A 182 -4.27 8.94 -16.02
N LEU A 183 -3.02 8.69 -15.58
CA LEU A 183 -2.68 8.67 -14.15
C LEU A 183 -2.98 10.02 -13.50
N LYS A 184 -3.34 9.96 -12.21
CA LYS A 184 -3.66 11.13 -11.39
C LYS A 184 -2.77 11.16 -10.15
N PRO A 185 -2.56 12.34 -9.55
CA PRO A 185 -2.98 13.67 -10.01
C PRO A 185 -2.08 14.27 -11.11
N ARG A 186 -0.97 13.60 -11.46
CA ARG A 186 -0.08 13.93 -12.59
C ARG A 186 0.11 12.72 -13.49
N ASP A 187 0.55 12.94 -14.71
CA ASP A 187 0.86 11.88 -15.66
C ASP A 187 2.04 11.01 -15.18
N GLY A 188 2.11 9.79 -15.73
CA GLY A 188 3.13 8.81 -15.35
C GLY A 188 4.57 9.25 -15.63
N TYR A 189 4.82 10.04 -16.67
CA TYR A 189 6.17 10.53 -16.97
C TYR A 189 6.61 11.55 -15.92
N SER A 190 5.75 12.50 -15.57
CA SER A 190 5.99 13.47 -14.50
C SER A 190 6.19 12.79 -13.14
N ILE A 191 5.37 11.77 -12.82
CA ILE A 191 5.53 10.97 -11.60
C ILE A 191 6.90 10.29 -11.58
N PHE A 192 7.29 9.66 -12.69
CA PHE A 192 8.53 8.90 -12.77
C PHE A 192 9.79 9.79 -12.72
N GLN A 193 9.78 10.93 -13.40
CA GLN A 193 10.88 11.89 -13.32
C GLN A 193 11.08 12.42 -11.90
N LEU A 194 9.99 12.65 -11.16
CA LEU A 194 10.08 13.04 -9.75
C LEU A 194 10.62 11.88 -8.89
N ALA A 195 10.20 10.65 -9.18
CA ALA A 195 10.69 9.45 -8.51
C ALA A 195 12.21 9.26 -8.68
N GLN A 196 12.73 9.51 -9.89
CA GLN A 196 14.17 9.43 -10.19
C GLN A 196 15.03 10.42 -9.38
N GLN A 197 14.46 11.53 -8.90
CA GLN A 197 15.17 12.46 -8.02
C GLN A 197 15.36 11.91 -6.60
N ILE A 198 14.58 10.90 -6.22
CA ILE A 198 14.65 10.22 -4.92
C ILE A 198 15.61 9.04 -5.00
N THR A 199 15.35 8.10 -5.92
CA THR A 199 16.11 6.85 -6.10
C THR A 199 15.93 6.31 -7.52
N PRO A 200 16.94 5.63 -8.11
CA PRO A 200 16.76 4.90 -9.36
C PRO A 200 15.95 3.60 -9.19
N ASN A 201 15.74 3.12 -7.95
CA ASN A 201 15.08 1.83 -7.68
C ASN A 201 13.59 2.05 -7.45
N ILE A 202 12.79 1.84 -8.50
CA ILE A 202 11.38 2.21 -8.51
C ILE A 202 10.55 0.97 -8.81
N ILE A 203 9.45 0.81 -8.07
CA ILE A 203 8.42 -0.19 -8.31
C ILE A 203 7.13 0.57 -8.65
N MET A 204 6.62 0.42 -9.86
CA MET A 204 5.34 1.02 -10.28
C MET A 204 4.26 -0.04 -10.40
N PHE A 205 3.17 0.11 -9.66
CA PHE A 205 1.98 -0.74 -9.75
C PHE A 205 0.91 -0.06 -10.61
N LEU A 206 0.58 -0.70 -11.73
CA LEU A 206 -0.15 -0.09 -12.85
C LEU A 206 -1.36 -0.93 -13.30
N PRO A 207 -2.33 -0.31 -14.00
CA PRO A 207 -3.46 -1.02 -14.59
C PRO A 207 -3.03 -2.18 -15.50
N ARG A 208 -3.77 -3.29 -15.48
CA ARG A 208 -3.48 -4.46 -16.33
C ARG A 208 -3.56 -4.21 -17.84
N ASN A 209 -4.22 -3.14 -18.25
CA ASN A 209 -4.40 -2.70 -19.63
C ASN A 209 -3.50 -1.49 -19.95
N VAL A 210 -2.45 -1.23 -19.14
CA VAL A 210 -1.52 -0.14 -19.41
C VAL A 210 -0.76 -0.34 -20.71
N ASN A 211 -0.48 0.74 -21.44
CA ASN A 211 0.34 0.72 -22.64
C ASN A 211 1.79 0.38 -22.25
N LEU A 212 2.21 -0.87 -22.49
CA LEU A 212 3.53 -1.36 -22.09
C LEU A 212 4.69 -0.63 -22.75
N ASN A 213 4.51 -0.11 -23.98
CA ASN A 213 5.55 0.66 -24.66
C ASN A 213 5.84 1.95 -23.89
N GLN A 214 4.81 2.65 -23.40
CA GLN A 214 4.99 3.85 -22.58
C GLN A 214 5.65 3.54 -21.23
N VAL A 215 5.40 2.35 -20.67
CA VAL A 215 6.04 1.93 -19.42
C VAL A 215 7.53 1.63 -19.64
N GLU A 216 7.87 0.95 -20.73
CA GLU A 216 9.26 0.73 -21.15
C GLU A 216 9.97 2.05 -21.46
N GLU A 217 9.27 3.01 -22.07
CA GLU A 217 9.78 4.35 -22.37
C GLU A 217 10.35 5.07 -21.13
N LEU A 218 9.76 4.83 -19.95
CA LEU A 218 10.22 5.43 -18.69
C LEU A 218 11.67 5.08 -18.37
N SER A 219 12.13 3.87 -18.72
CA SER A 219 13.50 3.43 -18.46
C SER A 219 14.55 4.31 -19.15
N TRP A 220 14.24 4.85 -20.34
CA TRP A 220 15.11 5.70 -21.16
C TRP A 220 15.12 7.17 -20.73
N LEU A 221 14.29 7.56 -19.75
CA LEU A 221 14.34 8.91 -19.18
C LEU A 221 15.60 9.16 -18.33
N SER A 222 16.33 8.10 -17.97
CA SER A 222 17.67 8.17 -17.38
C SER A 222 18.76 7.99 -18.44
N SER A 223 19.93 8.57 -18.18
CA SER A 223 21.15 8.33 -18.95
C SER A 223 22.29 7.90 -18.01
N PRO A 224 22.76 6.63 -18.08
CA PRO A 224 22.27 5.55 -18.94
C PRO A 224 20.83 5.10 -18.57
N PRO A 225 20.11 4.42 -19.48
CA PRO A 225 18.78 3.88 -19.20
C PRO A 225 18.78 2.96 -17.97
N LEU A 226 17.71 3.01 -17.18
CA LEU A 226 17.56 2.12 -16.03
C LEU A 226 17.32 0.69 -16.50
N LYS A 227 17.84 -0.30 -15.75
CA LYS A 227 17.39 -1.70 -15.88
C LYS A 227 15.88 -1.74 -15.70
N PHE A 228 15.20 -2.60 -16.46
CA PHE A 228 13.75 -2.62 -16.54
C PHE A 228 13.22 -4.06 -16.60
N GLU A 229 12.19 -4.35 -15.80
CA GLU A 229 11.49 -5.65 -15.78
C GLU A 229 9.98 -5.40 -15.61
N ILE A 230 9.16 -6.16 -16.34
CA ILE A 230 7.70 -6.15 -16.22
C ILE A 230 7.22 -7.49 -15.67
N GLU A 231 6.32 -7.44 -14.69
CA GLU A 231 5.60 -8.57 -14.14
C GLU A 231 4.09 -8.40 -14.32
N ALA A 232 3.42 -9.41 -14.87
CA ALA A 232 1.96 -9.47 -14.91
C ALA A 232 1.41 -10.12 -13.65
N ASN A 233 0.67 -9.36 -12.84
CA ASN A 233 0.14 -9.82 -11.56
C ASN A 233 -1.17 -10.59 -11.76
N HIS A 234 -1.21 -11.81 -11.26
CA HIS A 234 -2.38 -12.67 -11.34
C HIS A 234 -2.90 -12.99 -9.94
N VAL A 235 -4.23 -13.00 -9.79
CA VAL A 235 -4.88 -13.61 -8.63
C VAL A 235 -5.75 -14.73 -9.17
N GLN A 236 -5.45 -15.96 -8.75
CA GLN A 236 -5.93 -17.18 -9.41
C GLN A 236 -5.54 -17.14 -10.89
N THR A 237 -6.50 -17.24 -11.81
CA THR A 237 -6.25 -17.25 -13.26
C THR A 237 -6.45 -15.89 -13.93
N LYS A 238 -6.78 -14.83 -13.17
CA LYS A 238 -7.14 -13.53 -13.73
C LYS A 238 -6.03 -12.50 -13.52
N ALA A 239 -5.56 -11.91 -14.61
CA ALA A 239 -4.68 -10.74 -14.57
C ALA A 239 -5.38 -9.59 -13.82
N LYS A 240 -4.68 -9.00 -12.85
CA LYS A 240 -5.19 -7.90 -12.01
C LYS A 240 -4.53 -6.57 -12.35
N ALA A 241 -3.22 -6.58 -12.54
CA ALA A 241 -2.38 -5.39 -12.71
C ALA A 241 -1.05 -5.73 -13.38
N ILE A 242 -0.30 -4.72 -13.78
CA ILE A 242 1.12 -4.82 -14.18
C ILE A 242 1.98 -4.21 -13.07
N THR A 243 3.10 -4.84 -12.74
CA THR A 243 4.16 -4.24 -11.93
C THR A 243 5.38 -4.02 -12.81
N ALA A 244 5.92 -2.81 -12.80
CA ALA A 244 7.16 -2.47 -13.48
C ALA A 244 8.24 -2.17 -12.44
N TYR A 245 9.39 -2.81 -12.59
CA TYR A 245 10.56 -2.63 -11.74
C TYR A 245 11.64 -1.89 -12.53
N PHE A 246 12.27 -0.89 -11.91
CA PHE A 246 13.31 -0.07 -12.53
C PHE A 246 14.54 0.02 -11.63
N GLY A 247 15.73 0.05 -12.23
CA GLY A 247 17.00 0.10 -11.50
C GLY A 247 17.42 -1.28 -10.98
N ASP A 248 18.20 -1.33 -9.91
CA ASP A 248 18.76 -2.61 -9.43
C ASP A 248 17.70 -3.54 -8.83
N ILE A 249 16.51 -3.03 -8.49
CA ILE A 249 15.36 -3.84 -8.07
C ILE A 249 14.79 -4.70 -9.21
N ALA A 250 15.05 -4.34 -10.48
CA ALA A 250 14.67 -5.11 -11.67
C ALA A 250 15.60 -6.29 -11.97
N ALA A 251 16.74 -6.41 -11.26
CA ALA A 251 17.69 -7.51 -11.47
C ALA A 251 17.37 -8.75 -10.62
N GLY A 252 16.18 -8.80 -10.01
CA GLY A 252 15.78 -9.76 -8.99
C GLY A 252 15.50 -11.18 -9.46
N SER A 253 15.98 -11.61 -10.63
CA SER A 253 16.05 -13.03 -10.99
C SER A 253 17.26 -13.27 -11.87
N SER A 254 18.39 -13.60 -11.25
CA SER A 254 19.42 -14.41 -11.88
C SER A 254 18.82 -15.80 -12.17
N GLY A 255 18.05 -15.87 -13.26
CA GLY A 255 17.27 -17.01 -13.69
C GLY A 255 16.49 -16.67 -14.95
N LEU A 256 17.19 -16.76 -16.09
CA LEU A 256 16.71 -16.54 -17.47
C LEU A 256 16.44 -15.08 -17.89
N SER A 257 17.53 -14.36 -18.18
CA SER A 257 17.49 -13.32 -19.21
C SER A 257 17.18 -13.97 -20.57
N LYS A 258 15.96 -13.77 -21.09
CA LYS A 258 15.76 -13.84 -22.55
C LYS A 258 16.22 -12.51 -23.12
N THR A 259 17.46 -12.48 -23.58
CA THR A 259 17.94 -11.47 -24.52
C THR A 259 17.16 -11.65 -25.82
N CYS A 260 16.22 -10.76 -26.12
CA CYS A 260 15.69 -10.62 -27.47
C CYS A 260 16.71 -9.83 -28.29
N SER A 261 17.64 -10.54 -28.90
CA SER A 261 18.49 -10.05 -29.97
C SER A 261 17.66 -9.94 -31.27
N GLY A 262 17.54 -8.71 -31.78
CA GLY A 262 17.58 -8.35 -33.20
C GLY A 262 16.47 -8.85 -34.13
N VAL A 263 15.81 -7.90 -34.81
CA VAL A 263 15.56 -8.01 -36.26
C VAL A 263 15.80 -6.62 -36.87
N THR A 264 16.97 -6.45 -37.47
CA THR A 264 17.18 -5.51 -38.57
C THR A 264 17.23 -6.33 -39.85
N SER A 265 16.28 -6.09 -40.75
CA SER A 265 16.40 -6.22 -42.20
C SER A 265 15.31 -5.36 -42.83
#